data_AF-A0A5C7PSD2-F1
#
_entry.id   AF-A0A5C7PSD2-F1
#
_cell.length_a   1.000
_cell.length_b   1.000
_cell.length_c   1.000
_cell.angle_alpha   90.00
_cell.angle_beta   90.00
_cell.angle_gamma   90.00
#
_symmetry.space_group_name_H-M   'P 1'
#
loop_
_entity.id
_entity.type
_entity.pdbx_description
1 polymer ?
#
loop_
_entity_poly.entity_id
_entity_poly.type
_entity_poly.pdbx_seq_one_letter_code
_entity_poly.pdbx_strand_id
1 'polypeptide(L)'
;MKISDEQVCALADKYSSNGWRSGVEITYVDFVRAARELIALAQEVEPLVWTDKLDSSVAKTPFGQYYIDYVNSHYFVGFNEDDIAATNTLEEAKEAANEHNRKRVLSQLKYGSGE
;
A
#
# COMPACT_ATOMS: atom_id res chain seq x y z
N MET A 1 8.81 2.96 -13.13
CA MET A 1 9.30 1.57 -12.95
C MET A 1 8.12 0.61 -13.17
N LYS A 2 8.25 -0.39 -14.06
CA LYS A 2 7.19 -1.38 -14.36
C LYS A 2 7.32 -2.57 -13.39
N ILE A 3 6.20 -3.14 -12.95
CA ILE A 3 6.19 -4.31 -12.05
C ILE A 3 6.58 -5.57 -12.82
N SER A 4 7.29 -6.49 -12.17
CA SER A 4 7.70 -7.78 -12.74
C SER A 4 6.59 -8.83 -12.61
N ASP A 5 6.59 -9.81 -13.50
CA ASP A 5 5.63 -10.92 -13.47
C ASP A 5 5.68 -11.71 -12.14
N GLU A 6 6.81 -11.72 -11.44
CA GLU A 6 6.96 -12.38 -10.13
C GLU A 6 6.05 -11.80 -9.05
N GLN A 7 5.85 -10.47 -9.04
CA GLN A 7 4.98 -9.81 -8.07
C GLN A 7 3.50 -10.10 -8.37
N VAL A 8 3.15 -10.29 -9.64
CA VAL A 8 1.82 -10.73 -10.07
C VAL A 8 1.55 -12.17 -9.62
N CYS A 9 2.51 -13.07 -9.81
CA CYS A 9 2.40 -14.47 -9.36
C CYS A 9 2.30 -14.60 -7.84
N ALA A 10 3.07 -13.83 -7.07
CA ALA A 10 3.00 -13.87 -5.61
C ALA A 10 1.64 -13.40 -5.06
N LEU A 11 1.03 -12.40 -5.70
CA LEU A 11 -0.34 -11.98 -5.40
C LEU A 11 -1.34 -13.06 -5.80
N ALA A 12 -1.07 -13.75 -6.92
CA ALA A 12 -1.92 -14.82 -7.41
C ALA A 12 -2.02 -15.97 -6.38
N ASP A 13 -0.86 -16.44 -5.90
CA ASP A 13 -0.75 -17.56 -4.97
C ASP A 13 -1.33 -17.26 -3.58
N LYS A 14 -1.25 -16.00 -3.14
CA LYS A 14 -1.79 -15.57 -1.83
C LYS A 14 -3.33 -15.61 -1.76
N TYR A 15 -4.00 -15.43 -2.89
CA TYR A 15 -5.47 -15.43 -2.93
C TYR A 15 -6.06 -16.79 -3.32
N SER A 16 -5.33 -17.62 -4.09
CA SER A 16 -5.72 -19.02 -4.33
C SER A 16 -5.69 -19.85 -3.04
N SER A 17 -4.74 -19.55 -2.14
CA SER A 17 -4.58 -20.24 -0.85
C SER A 17 -5.57 -19.83 0.26
N ASN A 18 -6.24 -18.68 0.13
CA ASN A 18 -7.14 -18.13 1.17
C ASN A 18 -8.64 -18.39 0.95
N GLY A 19 -9.02 -19.33 0.07
CA GLY A 19 -10.37 -19.88 0.03
C GLY A 19 -11.47 -18.84 -0.22
N TRP A 20 -11.42 -18.14 -1.36
CA TRP A 20 -12.51 -17.27 -1.83
C TRP A 20 -13.80 -18.10 -2.04
N ARG A 21 -14.59 -18.17 -0.97
CA ARG A 21 -15.95 -18.70 -0.92
C ARG A 21 -16.89 -17.71 -1.62
N SER A 22 -17.23 -17.98 -2.89
CA SER A 22 -18.59 -17.82 -3.43
C SER A 22 -18.63 -18.11 -4.93
N GLY A 23 -19.04 -19.33 -5.30
CA GLY A 23 -19.91 -19.64 -6.46
C GLY A 23 -19.52 -19.20 -7.88
N VAL A 24 -18.41 -18.51 -8.11
CA VAL A 24 -17.95 -18.08 -9.43
C VAL A 24 -16.64 -18.80 -9.72
N GLU A 25 -16.64 -19.74 -10.66
CA GLU A 25 -15.41 -20.29 -11.24
C GLU A 25 -14.71 -19.18 -12.02
N ILE A 26 -13.90 -18.38 -11.33
CA ILE A 26 -12.97 -17.47 -11.99
C ILE A 26 -11.85 -18.34 -12.54
N THR A 27 -11.67 -18.37 -13.85
CA THR A 27 -10.54 -19.08 -14.46
C THR A 27 -9.24 -18.45 -13.97
N TYR A 28 -8.16 -19.24 -13.85
CA TYR A 28 -6.84 -18.72 -13.49
C TYR A 28 -6.43 -17.51 -14.36
N VAL A 29 -6.85 -17.50 -15.63
CA VAL A 29 -6.63 -16.39 -16.57
C VAL A 29 -7.36 -15.11 -16.16
N ASP A 30 -8.63 -15.20 -15.78
CA ASP A 30 -9.42 -14.04 -15.33
C ASP A 30 -8.89 -13.47 -14.02
N PHE A 31 -8.41 -14.33 -13.13
CA PHE A 31 -7.80 -13.92 -11.87
C PHE A 31 -6.46 -13.21 -12.08
N VAL A 32 -5.58 -13.72 -12.95
CA VAL A 32 -4.32 -13.05 -13.31
C VAL A 32 -4.58 -11.70 -13.99
N ARG A 33 -5.62 -11.60 -14.82
CA ARG A 33 -6.04 -10.32 -15.43
C ARG A 33 -6.48 -9.32 -14.38
N ALA A 34 -7.37 -9.72 -13.46
CA ALA A 34 -7.82 -8.85 -12.37
C ALA A 34 -6.68 -8.41 -11.44
N ALA A 35 -5.74 -9.31 -11.13
CA ALA A 35 -4.54 -8.98 -10.36
C ALA A 35 -3.66 -7.94 -11.08
N ARG A 36 -3.44 -8.11 -12.39
CA ARG A 36 -2.69 -7.14 -13.21
C ARG A 36 -3.37 -5.78 -13.26
N GLU A 37 -4.68 -5.73 -13.41
CA GLU A 37 -5.45 -4.48 -13.43
C GLU A 37 -5.40 -3.76 -12.08
N LEU A 38 -5.58 -4.48 -10.97
CA LEU A 38 -5.45 -3.91 -9.63
C LEU A 38 -4.04 -3.36 -9.39
N ILE A 39 -3.01 -4.13 -9.76
CA ILE A 39 -1.62 -3.71 -9.63
C ILE A 39 -1.34 -2.46 -10.49
N ALA A 40 -1.80 -2.42 -11.73
CA ALA A 40 -1.67 -1.25 -12.60
C ALA A 40 -2.34 -0.03 -11.96
N LEU A 41 -3.55 -0.18 -11.41
CA LEU A 41 -4.23 0.88 -10.67
C LEU A 41 -3.44 1.33 -9.44
N ALA A 42 -2.78 0.41 -8.74
CA ALA A 42 -1.91 0.72 -7.61
C ALA A 42 -0.70 1.57 -8.00
N GLN A 43 -0.19 1.35 -9.21
CA GLN A 43 0.95 2.08 -9.73
C GLN A 43 0.58 3.48 -10.19
N GLU A 44 -0.70 3.71 -10.52
CA GLU A 44 -1.25 5.04 -10.78
C GLU A 44 -1.50 5.84 -9.50
N VAL A 45 -1.42 5.22 -8.31
CA VAL A 45 -1.51 5.94 -7.04
C VAL A 45 -0.33 6.89 -6.93
N GLU A 46 -0.62 8.19 -7.01
CA GLU A 46 0.36 9.24 -6.87
C GLU A 46 1.09 9.15 -5.51
N PRO A 47 2.40 9.44 -5.46
CA PRO A 47 3.12 9.53 -4.21
C PRO A 47 2.48 10.51 -3.23
N LEU A 48 2.58 10.21 -1.94
CA LEU A 48 2.14 11.09 -0.86
C LEU A 48 2.82 12.46 -0.99
N VAL A 49 2.00 13.51 -0.96
CA VAL A 49 2.49 14.88 -0.92
C VAL A 49 2.75 15.26 0.54
N TRP A 50 4.01 15.50 0.85
CA TRP A 50 4.47 15.79 2.21
C TRP A 50 4.46 17.29 2.49
N THR A 51 3.98 17.65 3.67
CA THR A 51 4.21 18.95 4.30
C THR A 51 5.24 18.73 5.40
N ASP A 52 6.47 19.19 5.15
CA ASP A 52 7.56 19.09 6.10
C ASP A 52 7.45 20.25 7.13
N LYS A 53 7.51 19.90 8.42
CA LYS A 53 7.67 20.81 9.56
C LYS A 53 9.01 20.52 10.23
N LEU A 54 9.44 21.41 11.13
CA LEU A 54 10.77 21.36 11.79
C LEU A 54 11.18 19.95 12.27
N ASP A 55 10.29 19.24 12.96
CA ASP A 55 10.62 17.93 13.57
C ASP A 55 9.73 16.79 13.05
N SER A 56 8.86 17.06 12.07
CA SER A 56 7.89 16.08 11.56
C SER A 56 7.50 16.32 10.11
N SER A 57 7.29 15.25 9.34
CA SER A 57 6.69 15.31 8.01
C SER A 57 5.28 14.75 8.07
N VAL A 58 4.31 15.44 7.46
CA VAL A 58 2.91 15.00 7.46
C VAL A 58 2.36 14.93 6.04
N ALA A 59 1.69 13.84 5.69
CA ALA A 59 0.96 13.71 4.43
C ALA A 59 -0.49 13.32 4.69
N LYS A 60 -1.43 14.09 4.12
CA LYS A 60 -2.87 13.83 4.27
C LYS A 60 -3.41 13.06 3.08
N THR A 61 -4.25 12.09 3.35
CA THR A 61 -4.98 11.29 2.36
C THR A 61 -6.48 11.30 2.67
N PRO A 62 -7.34 10.91 1.72
CA PRO A 62 -8.75 10.71 2.00
C PRO A 62 -9.04 9.68 3.10
N PHE A 63 -8.09 8.78 3.40
CA PHE A 63 -8.26 7.68 4.35
C PHE A 63 -7.72 8.00 5.75
N GLY A 64 -7.01 9.11 5.92
CA GLY A 64 -6.29 9.44 7.14
C GLY A 64 -4.99 10.19 6.89
N GLN A 65 -4.17 10.30 7.93
CA GLN A 65 -2.94 11.08 7.92
C GLN A 65 -1.73 10.21 8.20
N TYR A 66 -0.72 10.33 7.36
CA TYR A 66 0.62 9.82 7.62
C TYR A 66 1.46 10.87 8.35
N TYR A 67 2.28 10.42 9.27
CA TYR A 67 3.29 11.24 9.94
C TYR A 67 4.63 10.52 9.97
N ILE A 68 5.71 11.30 9.92
CA ILE A 68 7.07 10.83 10.11
C ILE A 68 7.70 11.71 11.17
N ASP A 69 8.15 11.10 12.27
CA ASP A 69 8.80 11.78 13.38
C ASP A 69 10.22 11.26 13.58
N TYR A 70 11.18 12.15 13.85
CA TYR A 70 12.55 11.75 14.18
C TYR A 70 12.70 11.58 15.70
N VAL A 71 12.86 10.35 16.17
CA VAL A 71 12.93 10.00 17.60
C VAL A 71 14.06 8.99 17.82
N ASN A 72 14.84 9.15 18.88
CA ASN A 72 15.89 8.17 19.26
C ASN A 72 16.78 7.70 18.09
N SER A 73 17.23 8.65 17.26
CA SER A 73 18.07 8.41 16.08
C SER A 73 17.43 7.65 14.90
N HIS A 74 16.11 7.46 14.91
CA HIS A 74 15.36 6.80 13.84
C HIS A 74 14.20 7.68 13.36
N TYR A 75 13.77 7.46 12.13
CA TYR A 75 12.52 8.02 11.60
C TYR A 75 11.39 7.02 11.80
N PHE A 76 10.41 7.39 12.60
CA PHE A 76 9.21 6.60 12.84
C PHE A 76 8.11 7.01 11.86
N VAL A 77 7.54 6.05 11.16
CA VAL A 77 6.45 6.23 10.21
C VAL A 77 5.18 5.73 10.86
N GLY A 78 4.17 6.59 10.95
CA GLY A 78 2.85 6.20 11.43
C GLY A 78 1.73 6.64 10.50
N PHE A 79 0.56 6.04 10.69
CA PHE A 79 -0.68 6.39 10.02
C PHE A 79 -1.82 6.39 11.02
N ASN A 80 -2.47 7.54 11.19
CA ASN A 80 -3.42 7.82 12.26
C ASN A 80 -2.80 7.54 13.66
N GLU A 81 -3.13 6.41 14.27
CA GLU A 81 -2.60 5.99 15.59
C GLU A 81 -1.74 4.72 15.50
N ASP A 82 -1.55 4.17 14.29
CA ASP A 82 -0.82 2.93 14.06
C ASP A 82 0.62 3.21 13.62
N ASP A 83 1.57 2.53 14.26
CA ASP A 83 2.97 2.50 13.82
C ASP A 83 3.13 1.58 12.61
N ILE A 84 3.72 2.11 11.54
CA ILE A 84 3.95 1.37 10.28
C ILE A 84 5.36 0.81 10.22
N ALA A 85 6.36 1.65 10.49
CA ALA A 85 7.77 1.30 10.31
C ALA A 85 8.69 2.24 11.12
N ALA A 86 9.91 1.78 11.36
CA ALA A 86 11.02 2.62 11.82
C ALA A 86 12.19 2.45 10.84
N THR A 87 12.76 3.57 10.37
CA THR A 87 13.83 3.60 9.36
C THR A 87 14.98 4.47 9.81
N ASN A 88 16.11 4.41 9.09
CA ASN A 88 17.31 5.17 9.44
C ASN A 88 17.36 6.52 8.72
N THR A 89 16.64 6.65 7.59
CA THR A 89 16.61 7.87 6.79
C THR A 89 15.18 8.35 6.53
N LEU A 90 15.03 9.65 6.24
CA LEU A 90 13.75 10.26 5.90
C LEU A 90 13.21 9.75 4.57
N GLU A 91 14.11 9.49 3.61
CA GLU A 91 13.77 8.93 2.30
C GLU A 91 13.16 7.53 2.44
N GLU A 92 13.79 6.64 3.22
CA GLU A 92 13.25 5.31 3.52
C GLU A 92 11.90 5.39 4.23
N ALA A 93 11.74 6.37 5.15
CA ALA A 93 10.47 6.59 5.85
C ALA A 93 9.35 7.01 4.87
N LYS A 94 9.65 7.94 3.96
CA LYS A 94 8.72 8.39 2.92
C LYS A 94 8.40 7.25 1.93
N GLU A 95 9.35 6.39 1.61
CA GLU A 95 9.13 5.21 0.76
C GLU A 95 8.23 4.17 1.45
N ALA A 96 8.49 3.86 2.72
CA ALA A 96 7.67 2.95 3.52
C ALA A 96 6.21 3.44 3.64
N ALA A 97 6.00 4.74 3.87
CA ALA A 97 4.68 5.35 3.90
C ALA A 97 3.95 5.25 2.55
N ASN A 98 4.66 5.49 1.44
CA ASN A 98 4.12 5.36 0.09
C ASN A 98 3.72 3.92 -0.24
N GLU A 99 4.56 2.94 0.13
CA GLU A 99 4.22 1.54 -0.07
C GLU A 99 3.01 1.11 0.77
N HIS A 100 2.91 1.58 2.03
CA HIS A 100 1.74 1.37 2.87
C HIS A 100 0.47 1.98 2.24
N ASN A 101 0.53 3.23 1.75
CA ASN A 101 -0.58 3.89 1.07
C ASN A 101 -1.04 3.10 -0.16
N ARG A 102 -0.10 2.66 -1.00
CA ARG A 102 -0.39 1.84 -2.18
C ARG A 102 -1.12 0.54 -1.81
N LYS A 103 -0.64 -0.18 -0.80
CA LYS A 103 -1.28 -1.41 -0.30
C LYS A 103 -2.69 -1.13 0.22
N ARG A 104 -2.91 0.00 0.89
CA ARG A 104 -4.21 0.40 1.43
C ARG A 104 -5.22 0.73 0.32
N VAL A 105 -4.85 1.57 -0.64
CA VAL A 105 -5.69 1.90 -1.80
C VAL A 105 -6.09 0.63 -2.55
N LEU A 106 -5.15 -0.28 -2.77
CA LEU A 106 -5.40 -1.59 -3.38
C LEU A 106 -6.43 -2.43 -2.61
N SER A 107 -6.32 -2.47 -1.28
CA SER A 107 -7.27 -3.22 -0.46
C SER A 107 -8.70 -2.67 -0.59
N GLN A 108 -8.86 -1.34 -0.65
CA GLN A 108 -10.16 -0.69 -0.81
C GLN A 108 -10.76 -0.96 -2.20
N LEU A 109 -9.93 -0.95 -3.25
CA LEU A 109 -10.37 -1.29 -4.61
C LEU A 109 -10.80 -2.76 -4.75
N LYS A 110 -10.14 -3.67 -4.03
CA LYS A 110 -10.44 -5.10 -4.07
C LYS A 110 -11.71 -5.49 -3.31
N TYR A 111 -11.97 -4.88 -2.16
CA TYR A 111 -13.06 -5.27 -1.26
C TYR A 111 -14.27 -4.33 -1.30
N GLY A 112 -14.19 -3.23 -2.07
CA GLY A 112 -15.15 -2.14 -2.00
C GLY A 112 -14.97 -1.33 -0.71
N SER A 113 -15.35 -0.06 -0.75
CA SER A 113 -15.45 0.79 0.44
C SER A 113 -16.56 0.24 1.33
N GLY A 114 -16.21 -0.74 2.17
CA GLY A 114 -17.09 -1.29 3.19
C GLY A 114 -17.34 -0.26 4.27
N GLU A 115 -18.46 0.44 4.15
CA GLU A 115 -19.27 0.85 5.30
C GLU A 115 -20.11 -0.34 5.79
#